data_AF-A0A6P0K6H9-F1
#
_entry.id   AF-A0A6P0K6H9-F1
#
_cell.length_a   1.000
_cell.length_b   1.000
_cell.length_c   1.000
_cell.angle_alpha   90.00
_cell.angle_beta   90.00
_cell.angle_gamma   90.00
#
_symmetry.space_group_name_H-M   'P 1'
#
loop_
_entity.id
_entity.type
_entity.pdbx_description
1 polymer ?
#
loop_
_entity_poly.entity_id
_entity_poly.type
_entity_poly.pdbx_seq_one_letter_code
_entity_poly.pdbx_strand_id
1 'polypeptide(L)' 'MLATQVISRVGELFAVPLSLQTFLEYPTVARLAKTIEVLSLVVNSSDSMASTPTDYEKGEL' A
#
# COMPACT_ATOMS: atom_id res chain seq x y z
N MET A 1 8.97 -18.70 -5.22
CA MET A 1 7.98 -18.64 -4.13
C MET A 1 6.72 -17.99 -4.68
N LEU A 2 5.66 -18.76 -4.99
CA LEU A 2 4.43 -18.22 -5.59
C LEU A 2 3.70 -17.23 -4.67
N ALA A 3 3.62 -17.53 -3.36
CA ALA A 3 2.93 -16.66 -2.40
C ALA A 3 3.55 -15.26 -2.32
N THR A 4 4.88 -15.16 -2.25
CA THR A 4 5.60 -13.88 -2.25
C THR A 4 5.35 -13.10 -3.55
N GLN A 5 5.33 -13.78 -4.69
CA GLN A 5 5.06 -13.15 -5.99
C GLN A 5 3.63 -12.60 -6.07
N VAL A 6 2.65 -13.38 -5.60
CA VAL A 6 1.25 -12.94 -5.50
C VAL A 6 1.14 -11.71 -4.61
N ILE A 7 1.76 -11.74 -3.43
CA ILE A 7 1.69 -10.64 -2.47
C ILE A 7 2.36 -9.37 -2.98
N SER A 8 3.55 -9.48 -3.60
CA SER A 8 4.23 -8.34 -4.21
C SER A 8 3.36 -7.72 -5.30
N ARG A 9 2.84 -8.55 -6.21
CA ARG A 9 2.05 -8.06 -7.35
C ARG A 9 0.75 -7.41 -6.91
N VAL A 10 0.03 -8.01 -5.96
CA VAL A 10 -1.23 -7.46 -5.44
C VAL A 10 -0.97 -6.18 -4.65
N GLY A 11 0.08 -6.13 -3.81
CA GLY A 11 0.44 -4.93 -3.06
C GLY A 11 0.73 -3.73 -3.97
N GLU A 12 1.47 -3.96 -5.06
CA GLU A 12 1.76 -2.94 -6.08
C GLU A 12 0.50 -2.48 -6.84
N LEU A 13 -0.34 -3.42 -7.29
CA LEU A 13 -1.53 -3.10 -8.10
C LEU A 13 -2.58 -2.29 -7.34
N PHE A 14 -2.72 -2.53 -6.04
CA PHE A 14 -3.72 -1.88 -5.20
C PHE A 14 -3.12 -0.79 -4.31
N ALA A 15 -1.81 -0.55 -4.38
CA ALA A 15 -1.07 0.41 -3.55
C ALA A 15 -1.34 0.25 -2.03
N VAL A 16 -1.54 -1.00 -1.58
CA VAL A 16 -1.83 -1.32 -0.18
C VAL A 16 -0.67 -2.10 0.45
N PRO A 17 -0.34 -1.83 1.73
CA PRO A 17 0.67 -2.60 2.45
C PRO A 17 0.11 -3.97 2.85
N LEU A 18 0.49 -5.03 2.12
CA LEU A 18 0.08 -6.41 2.40
C LEU A 18 1.18 -7.20 3.13
N SER A 19 0.80 -7.91 4.20
CA SER A 19 1.68 -8.81 4.94
C SER A 19 1.63 -10.24 4.41
N LEU A 20 2.79 -10.81 4.10
CA LEU A 20 2.93 -12.22 3.68
C LEU A 20 2.46 -13.19 4.76
N GLN A 21 2.72 -12.88 6.04
CA GLN A 21 2.37 -13.74 7.17
C GLN A 21 0.84 -13.92 7.27
N THR A 22 0.10 -12.82 7.20
CA THR A 22 -1.38 -12.82 7.27
C THR A 22 -2.03 -13.55 6.10
N PHE A 23 -1.39 -13.54 4.93
CA PHE A 23 -1.85 -14.32 3.77
C PHE A 23 -1.61 -15.81 3.96
N LEU A 24 -0.44 -16.21 4.46
CA LEU A 24 -0.10 -17.62 4.64
C LEU A 24 -0.92 -18.31 5.72
N GLU A 25 -1.33 -17.59 6.76
CA GLU A 25 -2.23 -18.14 7.78
C GLU A 25 -3.60 -18.55 7.19
N TYR A 26 -4.06 -17.86 6.14
CA TYR A 26 -5.37 -18.10 5.54
C TYR A 26 -5.34 -17.78 4.03
N PRO A 27 -4.81 -18.70 3.21
CA PRO A 27 -4.46 -18.48 1.81
C PRO A 27 -5.70 -18.58 0.89
N THR A 28 -6.72 -17.77 1.16
CA THR A 28 -7.97 -17.77 0.40
C THR A 28 -8.16 -16.45 -0.34
N VAL A 29 -8.68 -16.54 -1.56
CA VAL A 29 -8.97 -15.36 -2.40
C VAL A 29 -10.04 -14.47 -1.74
N ALA A 30 -11.06 -15.07 -1.13
CA ALA A 30 -12.14 -14.34 -0.44
C ALA A 30 -11.60 -13.47 0.70
N ARG A 31 -10.68 -13.99 1.51
CA ARG A 31 -10.09 -13.23 2.61
C ARG A 31 -9.09 -12.20 2.14
N LEU A 32 -8.30 -12.52 1.10
CA LEU A 32 -7.38 -11.57 0.48
C LEU A 32 -8.15 -10.35 -0.06
N ALA A 33 -9.26 -10.57 -0.77
CA ALA A 33 -10.11 -9.49 -1.29
C ALA A 33 -10.64 -8.58 -0.16
N LYS A 34 -11.15 -9.18 0.92
CA LYS A 34 -11.63 -8.43 2.10
C LYS A 34 -10.54 -7.60 2.76
N THR A 35 -9.32 -8.14 2.87
CA THR A 35 -8.16 -7.40 3.41
C THR A 35 -7.80 -6.19 2.54
N ILE A 36 -7.79 -6.36 1.21
CA ILE A 36 -7.50 -5.26 0.27
C ILE A 36 -8.55 -4.16 0.40
N GLU A 37 -9.83 -4.52 0.47
CA GLU A 37 -10.94 -3.57 0.61
C GLU A 37 -10.79 -2.71 1.88
N VAL A 38 -10.47 -3.33 3.02
CA VAL A 38 -10.23 -2.62 4.28
C VAL A 38 -9.00 -1.71 4.18
N LEU A 39 -7.90 -2.18 3.60
CA LEU A 39 -6.67 -1.39 3.49
C LEU A 39 -6.83 -0.20 2.53
N SER A 40 -7.53 -0.38 1.42
CA SER A 40 -7.78 0.70 0.44
C SER A 40 -8.61 1.83 1.05
N LEU A 41 -9.61 1.50 1.88
CA LEU A 41 -10.40 2.49 2.61
C LEU A 41 -9.53 3.37 3.53
N VAL A 42 -8.54 2.78 4.18
CA VAL A 42 -7.64 3.49 5.12
C VAL A 42 -6.59 4.32 4.36
N VAL A 43 -6.02 3.78 3.28
CA VAL A 43 -4.96 4.44 2.48
C VAL A 43 -5.48 5.72 1.80
N ASN A 44 -6.70 5.70 1.26
CA ASN A 44 -7.26 6.84 0.53
C ASN A 44 -7.60 8.06 1.41
N SER A 45 -7.58 7.90 2.74
CA SER A 45 -7.86 8.99 3.69
C SER A 45 -6.61 9.84 4.01
N SER A 46 -5.42 9.37 3.64
CA SER A 46 -4.14 10.00 4.02
C SER A 46 -3.53 10.87 2.91
N ASP A 47 -4.13 10.92 1.72
CA ASP A 47 -3.58 11.61 0.54
C ASP A 47 -3.79 13.14 0.57
N SER A 48 -4.35 13.69 1.66
CA SER A 48 -4.52 15.13 1.87
C SER A 48 -3.45 15.72 2.78
N MET A 49 -2.16 15.45 2.56
CA MET A 49 -1.05 16.28 3.10
C MET A 49 0.32 15.94 2.47
N ALA A 50 0.46 16.15 1.16
CA ALA A 50 1.75 16.29 0.51
C ALA A 50 1.74 17.49 -0.45
N SER A 51 1.28 18.66 0.03
CA SER A 51 1.78 19.91 -0.53
C SER A 51 3.22 20.02 -0.06
N THR A 52 4.16 20.09 -1.00
CA THR A 52 5.55 20.46 -0.76
C THR A 52 5.63 21.98 -0.61
N PRO A 53 6.07 22.54 0.53
CA PRO A 53 6.67 23.87 0.50
C PRO A 53 7.94 23.88 1.34
N THR A 54 9.02 23.48 0.71
CA THR A 54 10.37 23.98 0.99
C THR A 54 11.03 23.88 -0.36
N ASP A 55 10.74 24.79 -1.29
CA ASP A 55 11.39 26.11 -1.33
C ASP A 55 12.89 25.98 -1.07
N TYR A 56 13.54 25.20 -1.94
CA TYR A 56 14.99 25.18 -2.17
C TYR A 56 15.38 26.21 -3.25
N GLU A 57 14.58 27.26 -3.42
CA GLU A 57 14.93 28.44 -4.22
C GLU A 57 14.87 29.68 -3.34
N LYS A 58 15.97 30.00 -2.67
CA LYS A 58 16.54 31.37 -2.62
C LYS A 58 17.60 31.45 -1.52
N GLY A 59 18.81 31.12 -1.93
CA GLY A 59 20.05 31.48 -1.27
C GLY A 59 21.11 31.72 -2.34
N GLU A 60 20.77 32.50 -3.36
CA GLU A 60 21.79 33.22 -4.10
C GLU A 60 22.40 34.24 -3.15
N LEU A 61 23.72 34.10 -2.91
CA LEU A 61 24.79 35.09 -2.84
C LEU A 61 25.97 34.52 -2.03
#